data_AF-A0A917YPI2-F1
#
_entry.id   AF-A0A917YPI2-F1
#
_cell.length_a   1.000
_cell.length_b   1.000
_cell.length_c   1.000
_cell.angle_alpha   90.00
_cell.angle_beta   90.00
_cell.angle_gamma   90.00
#
_symmetry.space_group_name_H-M   'P 1'
#
loop_
_entity.id
_entity.type
_entity.pdbx_description
1 polymer ?
#
loop_
_entity_poly.entity_id
_entity_poly.type
_entity_poly.pdbx_seq_one_letter_code
_entity_poly.pdbx_strand_id
1 'polypeptide(L)' 'MPAIPPRLGVEWPNDAFSEVPALPTIWVLHSYAACSQHAPNEHLPSPIAREGLAFLAGLNWELCAADPAMLTHARSGRGM' A
#
# COMPACT_ATOMS: atom_id res chain seq x y z
N MET A 1 -4.16 16.38 -16.92
CA MET A 1 -4.85 15.13 -17.27
C MET A 1 -5.82 14.78 -16.15
N PRO A 2 -7.03 14.27 -16.44
CA PRO A 2 -7.96 13.87 -15.39
C PRO A 2 -7.35 12.73 -14.59
N ALA A 3 -7.46 12.84 -13.29
CA ALA A 3 -6.93 11.91 -12.34
C ALA A 3 -7.92 10.73 -12.24
N ILE A 4 -7.57 9.54 -12.74
CA ILE A 4 -8.46 8.36 -12.73
C ILE A 4 -7.99 7.41 -11.61
N PRO A 5 -8.69 7.34 -10.46
CA PRO A 5 -8.45 6.31 -9.46
C PRO A 5 -8.60 4.91 -10.08
N PRO A 6 -7.75 3.93 -9.69
CA PRO A 6 -6.80 3.95 -8.58
C PRO A 6 -5.34 4.26 -9.01
N ARG A 7 -5.11 4.76 -10.22
CA ARG A 7 -3.76 4.85 -10.85
C ARG A 7 -3.06 6.21 -10.69
N LEU A 8 -3.32 6.94 -9.61
CA LEU A 8 -2.70 8.25 -9.40
C LEU A 8 -1.43 8.18 -8.55
N GLY A 9 -0.28 8.46 -9.16
CA GLY A 9 1.01 8.56 -8.48
C GLY A 9 1.69 7.21 -8.18
N VAL A 10 1.42 6.17 -8.99
CA VAL A 10 1.64 4.75 -8.59
C VAL A 10 2.65 4.00 -9.46
N GLU A 11 3.04 4.53 -10.62
CA GLU A 11 3.67 3.74 -11.67
C GLU A 11 5.08 3.21 -11.36
N TRP A 12 5.83 3.75 -10.40
CA TRP A 12 7.22 3.29 -10.19
C TRP A 12 7.39 2.08 -9.27
N PRO A 13 6.80 2.01 -8.06
CA PRO A 13 7.03 0.87 -7.19
C PRO A 13 6.23 -0.37 -7.59
N ASN A 14 4.98 -0.21 -8.02
CA ASN A 14 4.12 -1.35 -8.33
C ASN A 14 4.71 -2.20 -9.47
N ASP A 15 5.08 -1.55 -10.56
CA ASP A 15 5.57 -2.21 -11.77
C ASP A 15 6.87 -2.97 -11.48
N ALA A 16 7.75 -2.41 -10.64
CA ALA A 16 8.96 -3.10 -10.20
C ALA A 16 8.68 -4.43 -9.47
N PHE A 17 7.59 -4.54 -8.69
CA PHE A 17 7.23 -5.77 -7.99
C PHE A 17 6.34 -6.71 -8.82
N SER A 18 5.45 -6.18 -9.66
CA SER A 18 4.59 -7.02 -10.50
C SER A 18 5.31 -7.56 -11.73
N GLU A 19 6.31 -6.86 -12.26
CA GLU A 19 6.98 -7.26 -13.51
C GLU A 19 8.31 -7.99 -13.28
N VAL A 20 9.12 -7.56 -12.30
CA VAL A 20 10.46 -8.15 -12.09
C VAL A 20 10.38 -9.48 -11.34
N PRO A 21 9.84 -9.55 -10.10
CA PRO A 21 9.66 -10.82 -9.40
C PRO A 21 8.30 -11.48 -9.65
N ALA A 22 7.45 -10.93 -10.52
CA ALA A 22 6.11 -11.46 -10.84
C ALA A 22 5.20 -11.66 -9.60
N LEU A 23 5.28 -10.77 -8.63
CA LEU A 23 4.48 -10.86 -7.40
C LEU A 23 3.07 -10.33 -7.61
N PRO A 24 2.05 -10.92 -6.95
CA PRO A 24 0.73 -10.33 -6.89
C PRO A 24 0.78 -9.02 -6.10
N THR A 25 0.52 -7.90 -6.77
CA THR A 25 0.52 -6.57 -6.15
C THR A 25 -0.88 -5.97 -6.14
N ILE A 26 -1.20 -5.26 -5.05
CA ILE A 26 -2.37 -4.39 -4.98
C ILE A 26 -1.91 -3.03 -4.44
N TRP A 27 -2.41 -1.96 -5.05
CA TRP A 27 -2.17 -0.61 -4.57
C TRP A 27 -3.37 -0.10 -3.81
N VAL A 28 -3.14 0.42 -2.62
CA VAL A 28 -4.18 1.01 -1.78
C VAL A 28 -3.85 2.48 -1.54
N LEU A 29 -4.74 3.37 -1.96
CA LEU A 29 -4.59 4.81 -1.72
C LEU A 29 -5.05 5.15 -0.31
N HIS A 30 -4.14 5.75 0.47
CA HIS A 30 -4.44 6.37 1.77
C HIS A 30 -4.05 7.85 1.77
N SER A 31 -3.85 8.41 0.58
CA SER A 31 -3.59 9.83 0.34
C SER A 31 -4.87 10.54 -0.09
N TYR A 32 -4.82 11.86 -0.19
CA TYR A 32 -5.89 12.68 -0.74
C TYR A 32 -5.30 13.70 -1.72
N ALA A 33 -6.07 14.12 -2.71
CA ALA A 33 -5.56 14.88 -3.85
C ALA A 33 -4.88 16.22 -3.49
N ALA A 34 -5.19 16.80 -2.33
CA ALA A 34 -4.68 18.12 -1.91
C ALA A 34 -3.53 18.03 -0.90
N CYS A 35 -2.88 16.87 -0.74
CA CYS A 35 -1.77 16.70 0.21
C CYS A 35 -0.48 17.42 -0.16
N SER A 36 -0.41 18.10 -1.31
CA SER A 36 0.80 18.77 -1.79
C SER A 36 2.00 17.83 -1.89
N GLN A 37 1.81 16.62 -2.43
CA GLN A 37 2.91 15.66 -2.61
C GLN A 37 4.05 16.30 -3.38
N HIS A 38 5.27 16.19 -2.85
CA HIS A 38 6.48 16.75 -3.44
C HIS A 38 6.46 18.29 -3.59
N ALA A 39 5.72 18.99 -2.74
CA ALA A 39 5.65 20.45 -2.71
C ALA A 39 5.66 20.99 -1.26
N PRO A 40 5.95 22.30 -1.06
CA PRO A 40 5.86 22.91 0.26
C PRO A 40 4.46 22.76 0.88
N ASN A 41 4.43 22.66 2.21
CA ASN A 41 3.21 22.41 2.99
C ASN A 41 2.53 21.07 2.65
N GLU A 42 3.35 20.05 2.36
CA GLU A 42 2.91 18.66 2.32
C GLU A 42 2.30 18.27 3.67
N HIS A 43 1.08 17.73 3.65
CA HIS A 43 0.35 17.45 4.89
C HIS A 43 -0.63 16.30 4.75
N LEU A 44 -0.84 15.61 5.88
CA LEU A 44 -1.77 14.50 6.03
C LEU A 44 -2.73 14.79 7.19
N PRO A 45 -4.03 15.03 6.93
CA PRO A 45 -5.02 15.21 7.97
C PRO A 45 -5.09 14.00 8.91
N SER A 46 -5.06 14.24 10.22
CA SER A 46 -5.11 13.17 11.22
C SER A 46 -6.31 12.21 11.07
N PRO A 47 -7.53 12.66 10.69
CA PRO A 47 -8.64 11.74 10.45
C PRO A 47 -8.37 10.76 9.31
N ILE A 48 -7.80 11.23 8.20
CA ILE A 48 -7.44 10.39 7.03
C ILE A 48 -6.36 9.38 7.43
N ALA A 49 -5.35 9.81 8.19
CA ALA A 49 -4.31 8.92 8.68
C ALA A 49 -4.88 7.80 9.57
N ARG A 50 -5.83 8.12 10.46
CA ARG A 50 -6.47 7.14 11.35
C ARG A 50 -7.31 6.12 10.59
N GLU A 51 -8.07 6.58 9.60
CA GLU A 51 -8.87 5.70 8.75
C GLU A 51 -7.98 4.77 7.92
N GLY A 52 -6.94 5.32 7.27
CA GLY A 52 -5.99 4.53 6.50
C GLY A 52 -5.27 3.47 7.34
N LEU A 53 -4.87 3.82 8.57
CA LEU A 53 -4.24 2.86 9.49
C LEU A 53 -5.19 1.73 9.89
N ALA A 54 -6.44 2.05 10.24
CA ALA A 54 -7.43 1.03 10.60
C ALA A 54 -7.74 0.11 9.41
N PHE A 55 -7.88 0.67 8.20
CA PHE A 55 -8.08 -0.10 6.97
C PHE A 55 -6.91 -1.05 6.70
N LEU A 56 -5.68 -0.54 6.71
CA LEU A 56 -4.49 -1.36 6.44
C LEU A 56 -4.31 -2.48 7.48
N ALA A 57 -4.61 -2.20 8.75
CA ALA A 57 -4.58 -3.23 9.78
C ALA A 57 -5.60 -4.34 9.51
N GLY A 58 -6.83 -3.99 9.17
CA GLY A 58 -7.88 -4.94 8.81
C GLY A 58 -7.54 -5.74 7.55
N LEU A 59 -7.09 -5.07 6.48
CA LEU A 59 -6.71 -5.72 5.23
C LEU A 59 -5.58 -6.74 5.45
N ASN A 60 -4.53 -6.36 6.17
CA ASN A 60 -3.42 -7.28 6.45
C ASN A 60 -3.87 -8.47 7.31
N TRP A 61 -4.78 -8.24 8.27
CA TRP A 61 -5.35 -9.31 9.08
C TRP A 61 -6.10 -10.33 8.21
N GLU A 62 -7.00 -9.85 7.35
CA GLU A 62 -7.79 -10.71 6.46
C GLU A 62 -6.92 -11.45 5.44
N LEU A 63 -5.89 -10.81 4.87
CA LEU A 63 -4.96 -11.47 3.95
C LEU A 63 -4.21 -12.64 4.63
N CYS A 64 -3.74 -12.44 5.86
CA CYS A 64 -3.07 -13.49 6.61
C CYS A 64 -4.04 -14.61 7.05
N ALA A 65 -5.29 -14.26 7.37
CA ALA A 65 -6.31 -15.24 7.75
C ALA A 65 -6.78 -16.08 6.56
N ALA A 66 -6.86 -15.48 5.37
CA ALA A 66 -7.24 -16.16 4.14
C ALA A 66 -6.18 -17.14 3.65
N ASP A 67 -4.89 -16.85 3.88
CA ASP A 67 -3.77 -17.76 3.58
C ASP A 67 -2.81 -17.94 4.77
N PRO A 68 -3.04 -18.96 5.62
CA PRO A 68 -2.16 -19.28 6.75
C PRO A 68 -0.71 -19.61 6.34
N ALA A 69 -0.45 -20.00 5.09
CA ALA A 69 0.90 -20.28 4.61
C ALA A 69 1.75 -19.00 4.47
N MET A 70 1.11 -17.84 4.24
CA MET A 70 1.77 -16.53 4.19
C MET A 70 2.51 -16.20 5.49
N LEU A 71 1.93 -16.55 6.64
CA LEU A 71 2.56 -16.39 7.96
C LEU A 71 3.81 -17.26 8.14
N THR A 72 3.90 -18.37 7.40
CA THR A 72 5.00 -19.32 7.48
C THR A 72 6.19 -18.85 6.63
N HIS A 73 5.94 -18.30 5.43
CA HIS A 73 6.98 -17.67 4.59
C HIS A 73 7.59 -16.40 5.22
N ALA A 74 6.82 -15.59 5.94
CA ALA A 74 7.35 -14.41 6.63
C ALA A 74 8.36 -14.73 7.75
N ARG A 75 8.37 -15.98 8.26
CA ARG A 75 9.26 -16.42 9.34
C ARG A 75 10.53 -17.08 8.83
N SER A 76 10.57 -17.57 7.58
CA SER A 76 11.76 -18.22 7.01
C SER A 76 12.85 -17.23 6.58
N GLY A 77 12.54 -15.94 6.42
CA GLY A 77 13.51 -14.88 6.08
C GLY A 77 14.31 -14.30 7.25
N ARG A 78 14.12 -14.81 8.48
CA ARG A 78 14.78 -14.30 9.70
C ARG A 78 15.94 -15.20 10.17
N GLY A 79 16.59 -15.85 9.21
CA GLY A 79 17.67 -16.81 9.41
C GLY A 79 18.70 -16.72 8.28
N MET A 80 19.28 -15.54 8.10
CA MET A 80 20.59 -15.31 7.48
C MET A 80 21.29 -14.19 8.26
#